data_AF-A0A108ENT4-F1
#
_entry.id   AF-A0A108ENT4-F1
#
_cell.length_a   1.000
_cell.length_b   1.000
_cell.length_c   1.000
_cell.angle_alpha   90.00
_cell.angle_beta   90.00
_cell.angle_gamma   90.00
#
_symmetry.space_group_name_H-M   'P 1'
#
loop_
_entity.id
_entity.type
_entity.pdbx_description
1 polymer ?
#
loop_
_entity_poly.entity_id
_entity_poly.type
_entity_poly.pdbx_seq_one_letter_code
_entity_poly.pdbx_strand_id
1 'polypeptide(L)' 'MLNEFYRIVFRKKIYDSIATLQTDLDAWLDQYNNEREHQGRWCYGKTPMRTFLDSLDLAKEKLIPH' A
#
# COMPACT_ATOMS: atom_id res chain seq x y z
N MET A 1 6.51 2.08 -3.51
CA MET A 1 6.22 1.36 -4.79
C MET A 1 7.45 1.19 -5.69
N LEU A 2 8.01 2.22 -6.36
CA LEU A 2 9.18 2.04 -7.25
C LEU A 2 10.40 1.39 -6.57
N ASN A 3 10.83 1.92 -5.43
CA ASN A 3 12.00 1.41 -4.71
C ASN A 3 11.75 0.14 -3.90
N GLU A 4 10.50 -0.08 -3.48
CA GLU A 4 10.14 -1.20 -2.60
C GLU A 4 9.64 -2.43 -3.35
N PHE A 5 9.01 -2.25 -4.52
CA PHE A 5 8.50 -3.32 -5.36
C PHE A 5 9.31 -3.42 -6.65
N TYR A 6 9.08 -2.53 -7.62
CA TYR A 6 9.58 -2.66 -8.99
C TYR A 6 11.10 -2.88 -9.09
N ARG A 7 11.92 -2.05 -8.42
CA ARG A 7 13.39 -2.20 -8.44
C ARG A 7 13.86 -3.51 -7.81
N ILE A 8 13.10 -4.10 -6.89
CA ILE A 8 13.45 -5.35 -6.23
C ILE A 8 13.03 -6.54 -7.12
N VAL A 9 11.78 -6.55 -7.60
CA VAL A 9 11.26 -7.69 -8.37
C VAL A 9 11.95 -7.83 -9.72
N PHE A 10 12.25 -6.74 -10.41
CA PHE A 10 12.98 -6.78 -11.68
C PHE A 10 14.45 -7.21 -11.56
N ARG A 11 15.02 -7.20 -10.34
CA ARG A 11 16.33 -7.81 -10.07
C ARG A 11 16.24 -9.30 -9.77
N LYS A 12 15.07 -9.80 -9.35
CA LYS A 12 14.86 -11.17 -8.90
C LYS A 12 14.23 -12.07 -9.97
N LYS A 13 13.37 -11.51 -10.81
CA LYS A 13 12.53 -12.26 -11.76
C LYS A 13 12.43 -11.50 -13.08
N ILE A 14 12.61 -12.23 -14.19
CA ILE A 14 12.26 -11.75 -15.53
C ILE A 14 10.81 -12.16 -15.78
N TYR A 15 10.00 -11.20 -16.18
CA TYR A 15 8.59 -11.41 -16.48
C TYR A 15 8.41 -11.59 -17.98
N ASP A 16 7.64 -12.60 -18.36
CA ASP A 16 7.29 -12.96 -19.73
C ASP A 16 6.06 -12.21 -20.25
N SER A 17 5.24 -11.68 -19.33
CA SER A 17 4.04 -10.92 -19.64
C SER A 17 3.74 -9.88 -18.55
N ILE A 18 2.92 -8.88 -18.91
CA ILE A 18 2.44 -7.89 -17.93
C ILE A 18 1.51 -8.55 -16.90
N ALA A 19 0.74 -9.58 -17.30
CA ALA A 19 -0.16 -10.28 -16.40
C ALA A 19 0.58 -10.93 -15.22
N THR A 20 1.75 -11.56 -15.47
CA THR A 20 2.54 -12.18 -14.40
C THR A 20 3.17 -11.15 -13.46
N LEU A 21 3.51 -9.95 -13.97
CA LEU A 21 3.94 -8.83 -13.13
C LEU A 21 2.79 -8.28 -12.28
N GLN A 22 1.59 -8.19 -12.86
CA GLN A 22 0.42 -7.67 -12.17
C GLN A 22 0.03 -8.55 -10.98
N THR A 23 0.03 -9.89 -11.16
CA THR A 23 -0.26 -10.81 -10.05
C THR A 23 0.70 -10.64 -8.87
N ASP A 24 2.00 -10.51 -9.14
CA ASP A 24 3.00 -10.30 -8.09
C ASP A 24 2.83 -8.91 -7.42
N LEU A 25 2.42 -7.90 -8.19
CA LEU A 25 2.15 -6.56 -7.67
C LEU A 25 0.92 -6.55 -6.77
N ASP A 26 -0.16 -7.21 -7.18
CA ASP A 26 -1.41 -7.27 -6.41
C ASP A 26 -1.19 -7.96 -5.07
N ALA A 27 -0.47 -9.08 -5.06
CA ALA A 27 -0.09 -9.77 -3.83
C ALA A 27 0.80 -8.90 -2.92
N TRP A 28 1.77 -8.19 -3.50
CA TRP A 28 2.63 -7.28 -2.74
C TRP A 28 1.86 -6.10 -2.16
N LEU A 29 0.91 -5.54 -2.90
CA LEU A 29 0.06 -4.46 -2.46
C LEU A 29 -0.84 -4.88 -1.31
N ASP A 30 -1.43 -6.08 -1.38
CA ASP A 30 -2.26 -6.61 -0.30
C ASP A 30 -1.47 -6.70 1.01
N GLN A 31 -0.28 -7.33 0.96
CA GLN A 31 0.61 -7.38 2.12
C GLN A 31 1.00 -5.98 2.63
N TYR A 32 1.41 -5.08 1.73
CA TYR A 32 1.83 -3.74 2.12
C TYR A 32 0.71 -2.97 2.81
N ASN A 33 -0.51 -3.08 2.30
CA ASN A 33 -1.67 -2.30 2.72
C ASN A 33 -2.37 -2.89 3.95
N ASN A 34 -2.43 -4.22 4.06
CA ASN A 34 -3.27 -4.93 5.01
C ASN A 34 -2.50 -5.70 6.09
N GLU A 35 -1.23 -6.03 5.87
CA GLU A 35 -0.45 -6.84 6.84
C GLU A 35 0.69 -6.04 7.48
N ARG A 36 1.28 -5.10 6.74
CA ARG A 36 2.46 -4.36 7.22
C ARG A 36 2.05 -3.19 8.11
N GLU A 37 2.38 -3.29 9.39
CA GLU A 37 2.27 -2.16 10.33
C GLU A 37 3.31 -1.08 10.00
N HIS A 38 2.88 0.18 9.93
CA HIS A 38 3.84 1.30 9.81
C HIS A 38 4.42 1.64 11.19
N GLN A 39 5.72 1.95 11.20
CA GLN A 39 6.49 2.23 12.42
C GLN A 39 5.74 3.20 13.34
N GLY A 40 5.45 2.73 14.56
CA GLY A 40 4.34 3.14 15.42
C GLY A 40 4.31 4.58 15.95
N ARG A 41 5.12 5.51 15.43
CA ARG A 41 5.13 6.91 15.89
C ARG A 41 3.88 7.68 15.48
N TRP A 42 3.34 7.41 14.30
CA TRP A 42 2.21 8.18 13.74
C TRP A 42 0.99 7.32 13.42
N CYS A 43 1.21 6.07 12.99
CA CYS A 43 0.12 5.15 12.66
C CYS A 43 -0.21 4.20 13.81
N TYR A 44 0.43 4.33 14.99
CA TYR A 44 0.17 3.50 16.18
C TYR A 44 0.23 1.98 15.94
N GLY A 45 1.10 1.51 15.05
CA GLY A 45 1.17 0.11 14.66
C GLY A 45 0.01 -0.35 13.77
N LYS A 46 -0.86 0.55 13.31
CA LYS A 46 -1.92 0.21 12.36
C LYS A 46 -1.33 0.04 10.96
N THR A 47 -2.00 -0.80 10.18
CA THR A 47 -1.71 -0.96 8.75
C THR A 47 -2.14 0.30 7.97
N PRO A 48 -1.57 0.54 6.78
CA PRO A 48 -1.98 1.66 5.94
C PRO A 48 -3.50 1.72 5.72
N MET A 49 -4.13 0.59 5.40
CA MET A 49 -5.57 0.55 5.13
C MET A 49 -6.39 0.83 6.38
N ARG A 50 -5.98 0.32 7.54
CA ARG A 50 -6.67 0.62 8.79
C ARG A 50 -6.57 2.12 9.12
N THR A 51 -5.39 2.70 8.95
CA THR A 51 -5.15 4.14 9.15
C THR A 51 -6.02 4.98 8.21
N PHE A 52 -6.08 4.61 6.94
CA PHE A 52 -6.91 5.27 5.94
C PHE A 52 -8.40 5.25 6.32
N LEU A 53 -8.94 4.06 6.64
CA LEU A 53 -10.34 3.91 7.03
C LEU A 53 -10.68 4.70 8.29
N ASP A 54 -9.82 4.65 9.31
CA ASP A 54 -10.01 5.41 10.55
C ASP A 54 -9.98 6.95 10.31
N SER A 55 -9.33 7.42 9.24
CA SER A 55 -9.28 8.84 8.88
C SER A 55 -10.46 9.33 8.04
N LEU A 56 -11.33 8.45 7.54
CA LEU A 56 -12.41 8.84 6.63
C LEU A 56 -13.41 9.81 7.28
N ASP A 57 -13.74 9.61 8.54
CA ASP A 57 -14.71 10.46 9.23
C ASP A 57 -14.14 11.86 9.49
N LEU A 58 -12.85 11.96 9.85
CA LEU A 58 -12.12 13.23 9.91
C LEU A 58 -12.12 13.95 8.55
N ALA A 59 -11.93 13.22 7.45
CA ALA A 59 -11.94 13.81 6.11
C ALA A 59 -13.33 14.37 5.74
N LYS A 60 -14.41 13.66 6.10
CA LYS A 60 -15.80 14.12 5.90
C LYS A 60 -16.09 15.40 6.69
N GLU A 61 -15.64 15.48 7.94
CA GLU A 61 -15.82 16.67 8.79
C GLU A 61 -15.09 17.91 8.25
N LYS A 62 -13.98 17.70 7.51
CA LYS A 62 -13.13 18.78 6.97
C LYS A 62 -13.39 19.11 5.51
N LEU A 63 -14.40 18.49 4.90
CA LEU A 63 -14.75 18.71 3.50
C LEU A 63 -15.29 20.14 3.33
N ILE A 64 -14.52 21.01 2.66
CA ILE A 64 -14.93 22.39 2.40
C ILE A 64 -15.90 22.36 1.21
N PRO A 65 -17.16 22.80 1.38
CA PRO A 65 -18.11 22.84 0.27
C PRO A 65 -17.66 23.85 -0.80
N HIS A 66 -17.84 23.48 -2.06
CA HIS A 66 -17.58 24.30 -3.24
C HIS A 66 -18.63 25.38 -3.45
#